data_AF-A0A7C4G126-F1
#
_entry.id   AF-A0A7C4G126-F1
#
_cell.length_a   1.000
_cell.length_b   1.000
_cell.length_c   1.000
_cell.angle_alpha   90.00
_cell.angle_beta   90.00
_cell.angle_gamma   90.00
#
_symmetry.space_group_name_H-M   'P 1'
#
loop_
_entity.id
_entity.type
_entity.pdbx_description
1 polymer ?
#
loop_
_entity_poly.entity_id
_entity_poly.type
_entity_poly.pdbx_seq_one_letter_code
_entity_poly.pdbx_strand_id
1 'polypeptide(L)'
;MANQTQEMSVEELLAKAKKPSADAMILHPFYRGKIETTLKCCVRSFDDFAIWYTPGVAASCRAIAENPELVYEHTNKWNTVAVVSDGTRVLGLGDIGPKAGLPVMEGKALLYKYLGGVDGVPVMIDTKDPEAIINTVLMLQPGWGGVNLEDIAQPKCFRILDTLREKAEIPIWHDDQQGTATVTLAGLINALKVVGKKISEVSIAFIGSGASNVACSRLIFGWGADPARCYMVDSKGILGKHRKDIEMRKAEFVDKWRLCQITNELGREGGIPEAMKGVDVVIGLSQSGPGVILPEWVSTMAKDAIVFACANPVPEIWPWEAKAAGARIVATGRSDFPNQINNSLGFPGIFRGALDVRARTITDEMCFAAAQALAEHIGDDLDEEHIIPTMEDWEVFPREAAAVAMKAQEQGVARVSKTYEELYEHAHKIIKRSRDLTHMMMKEGFIAQAPV
;
A
#
# COMPACT_ATOMS: atom_id res chain seq x y z
N MET A 1 -15.13 30.85 23.47
CA MET A 1 -16.09 29.87 24.02
C MET A 1 -15.49 28.51 23.72
N ALA A 2 -15.12 27.77 24.76
CA ALA A 2 -14.52 26.45 24.60
C ALA A 2 -15.50 25.54 23.87
N ASN A 3 -15.08 25.00 22.72
CA ASN A 3 -15.82 23.97 22.02
C ASN A 3 -15.80 22.74 22.95
N GLN A 4 -16.88 22.51 23.68
CA GLN A 4 -17.11 21.22 24.32
C GLN A 4 -17.34 20.23 23.18
N THR A 5 -16.28 19.58 22.71
CA THR A 5 -16.40 18.34 21.94
C THR A 5 -17.11 17.36 22.86
N GLN A 6 -18.40 17.19 22.63
CA GLN A 6 -19.21 16.20 23.31
C GLN A 6 -18.56 14.84 23.03
N GLU A 7 -18.03 14.17 24.05
CA GLU A 7 -17.46 12.83 23.91
C GLU A 7 -18.55 11.91 23.36
N MET A 8 -18.34 11.43 22.13
CA MET A 8 -19.28 10.53 21.47
C MET A 8 -19.39 9.23 22.27
N SER A 9 -20.60 8.67 22.36
CA SER A 9 -20.79 7.37 22.97
C SER A 9 -20.17 6.26 22.12
N VAL A 10 -19.85 5.11 22.73
CA VAL A 10 -19.35 3.93 21.99
C VAL A 10 -20.35 3.49 20.91
N GLU A 11 -21.66 3.63 21.17
CA GLU A 11 -22.70 3.34 20.18
C GLU A 11 -22.64 4.28 18.97
N GLU A 12 -22.42 5.58 19.19
CA GLU A 12 -22.26 6.57 18.13
C GLU A 12 -20.98 6.33 17.31
N LEU A 13 -19.87 5.98 17.97
CA LEU A 13 -18.62 5.61 17.33
C LEU A 13 -18.79 4.36 16.44
N LEU A 14 -19.47 3.33 16.94
CA LEU A 14 -19.77 2.12 16.16
C LEU A 14 -20.75 2.38 15.00
N ALA A 15 -21.73 3.26 15.19
CA ALA A 15 -22.64 3.65 14.12
C ALA A 15 -21.91 4.41 13.00
N LYS A 16 -21.06 5.38 13.35
CA LYS A 16 -20.19 6.09 12.42
C LYS A 16 -19.28 5.11 11.67
N ALA A 17 -18.71 4.13 12.38
CA ALA A 17 -17.83 3.11 11.82
C ALA A 17 -18.50 2.16 10.80
N LYS A 18 -19.84 2.02 10.84
CA LYS A 18 -20.61 1.15 9.93
C LYS A 18 -21.11 1.86 8.67
N LYS A 19 -21.21 3.19 8.70
CA LYS A 19 -21.78 4.00 7.62
C LYS A 19 -21.12 3.74 6.25
N PRO A 20 -19.77 3.71 6.11
CA PRO A 20 -19.14 3.49 4.81
C PRO A 20 -19.55 2.18 4.12
N SER A 21 -19.73 1.11 4.89
CA SER A 21 -20.19 -0.18 4.35
C SER A 21 -21.64 -0.13 3.88
N ALA A 22 -22.51 0.62 4.56
CA ALA A 22 -23.90 0.81 4.14
C ALA A 22 -23.96 1.63 2.84
N ASP A 23 -23.21 2.73 2.77
CA ASP A 23 -23.15 3.60 1.59
C ASP A 23 -22.59 2.83 0.38
N ALA A 24 -21.58 1.97 0.58
CA ALA A 24 -21.01 1.14 -0.49
C ALA A 24 -22.06 0.22 -1.16
N MET A 25 -23.04 -0.30 -0.41
CA MET A 25 -24.11 -1.14 -0.96
C MET A 25 -25.10 -0.40 -1.84
N ILE A 26 -25.12 0.93 -1.77
CA ILE A 26 -25.95 1.80 -2.61
C ILE A 26 -25.14 2.29 -3.81
N LEU A 27 -23.93 2.80 -3.54
CA LEU A 27 -23.13 3.51 -4.55
C LEU A 27 -22.51 2.58 -5.59
N HIS A 28 -22.03 1.40 -5.20
CA HIS A 28 -21.46 0.46 -6.17
C HIS A 28 -22.48 0.00 -7.23
N PRO A 29 -23.71 -0.42 -6.86
CA PRO A 29 -24.74 -0.74 -7.85
C PRO A 29 -25.20 0.47 -8.67
N PHE A 30 -25.31 1.65 -8.05
CA PHE A 30 -25.73 2.88 -8.72
C PHE A 30 -24.78 3.25 -9.89
N TYR A 31 -23.47 3.23 -9.63
CA TYR A 31 -22.45 3.53 -10.65
C TYR A 31 -22.02 2.31 -11.49
N ARG A 32 -22.47 1.10 -11.12
CA ARG A 32 -22.10 -0.18 -11.76
C ARG A 32 -20.59 -0.43 -11.79
N GLY A 33 -19.94 -0.18 -10.65
CA GLY A 33 -18.49 -0.17 -10.53
C GLY A 33 -17.97 1.24 -10.29
N LYS A 34 -16.65 1.43 -10.44
CA LYS A 34 -15.97 2.66 -9.99
C LYS A 34 -15.13 3.37 -11.03
N ILE A 35 -14.82 2.70 -12.13
CA ILE A 35 -13.91 3.22 -13.16
C ILE A 35 -14.49 2.98 -14.55
N GLU A 36 -14.11 3.83 -15.50
CA GLU A 36 -14.42 3.67 -16.91
C GLU A 36 -13.23 4.06 -17.79
N THR A 37 -13.22 3.59 -19.04
CA THR A 37 -12.22 3.98 -20.04
C THR A 37 -12.73 5.20 -20.80
N THR A 38 -11.88 6.21 -20.97
CA THR A 38 -12.18 7.42 -21.76
C THR A 38 -11.06 7.76 -22.74
N LEU A 39 -11.36 8.62 -23.72
CA LEU A 39 -10.40 9.08 -24.73
C LEU A 39 -9.50 10.18 -24.17
N LYS A 40 -8.24 10.21 -24.62
CA LYS A 40 -7.28 11.29 -24.30
C LYS A 40 -6.71 12.02 -25.52
N CYS A 41 -6.90 11.48 -26.73
CA CYS A 41 -6.54 12.13 -27.97
C CYS A 41 -7.67 13.08 -28.43
N CYS A 42 -7.34 14.04 -29.28
CA CYS A 42 -8.35 14.90 -29.89
C CYS A 42 -9.10 14.16 -31.01
N VAL A 43 -10.42 14.37 -31.06
CA VAL A 43 -11.28 13.95 -32.19
C VAL A 43 -12.00 15.19 -32.66
N ARG A 44 -11.43 15.85 -33.68
CA ARG A 44 -11.94 17.11 -34.25
C ARG A 44 -13.02 16.87 -35.28
N SER A 45 -12.90 15.75 -36.00
CA SER A 45 -13.87 15.26 -36.99
C SER A 45 -13.69 13.75 -37.17
N PHE A 46 -14.59 13.12 -37.94
CA PHE A 46 -14.46 11.69 -38.30
C PHE A 46 -13.20 11.39 -39.10
N ASP A 47 -12.61 12.36 -39.80
CA ASP A 47 -11.38 12.15 -40.57
C ASP A 47 -10.18 11.84 -39.65
N ASP A 48 -10.22 12.24 -38.38
CA ASP A 48 -9.17 11.90 -37.41
C ASP A 48 -9.08 10.37 -37.16
N PHE A 49 -10.12 9.59 -37.46
CA PHE A 49 -10.04 8.12 -37.38
C PHE A 49 -9.10 7.53 -38.43
N ALA A 50 -8.81 8.23 -39.54
CA ALA A 50 -7.77 7.82 -40.46
C ALA A 50 -6.35 7.94 -39.84
N ILE A 51 -6.20 8.71 -38.76
CA ILE A 51 -4.96 8.85 -37.98
C ILE A 51 -4.94 7.83 -36.83
N TRP A 52 -5.97 7.84 -35.99
CA TRP A 52 -6.04 7.02 -34.78
C TRP A 52 -6.31 5.53 -35.08
N TYR A 53 -6.84 5.23 -36.26
CA TYR A 53 -7.10 3.88 -36.73
C TYR A 53 -6.57 3.71 -38.17
N THR A 54 -7.15 2.80 -38.95
CA THR A 54 -6.67 2.55 -40.31
C THR A 54 -6.94 3.74 -41.24
N PRO A 55 -5.96 4.15 -42.06
CA PRO A 55 -4.65 3.50 -42.27
C PRO A 55 -3.51 4.00 -41.36
N GLY A 56 -3.65 5.14 -40.68
CA GLY A 56 -2.59 5.84 -39.97
C GLY A 56 -1.92 5.04 -38.85
N VAL A 57 -2.69 4.25 -38.10
CA VAL A 57 -2.18 3.43 -36.98
C VAL A 57 -1.03 2.49 -37.39
N ALA A 58 -0.99 2.08 -38.66
CA ALA A 58 0.08 1.22 -39.19
C ALA A 58 1.46 1.87 -39.13
N ALA A 59 1.56 3.22 -39.17
CA ALA A 59 2.82 3.93 -39.02
C ALA A 59 3.39 3.76 -37.61
N SER A 60 2.57 3.92 -36.57
CA SER A 60 2.99 3.67 -35.18
C SER A 60 3.38 2.21 -34.97
N CYS A 61 2.64 1.25 -35.53
CA CYS A 61 3.00 -0.17 -35.43
C CYS A 61 4.36 -0.47 -36.07
N ARG A 62 4.64 0.08 -37.27
CA ARG A 62 5.94 -0.10 -37.93
C ARG A 62 7.08 0.54 -37.13
N ALA A 63 6.88 1.75 -36.59
CA ALA A 63 7.87 2.41 -35.75
C ALA A 63 8.23 1.57 -34.51
N ILE A 64 7.23 0.99 -33.83
CA ILE A 64 7.47 0.10 -32.68
C ILE A 64 8.14 -1.21 -33.12
N ALA A 65 7.81 -1.75 -34.29
CA ALA A 65 8.46 -2.95 -34.81
C ALA A 65 9.95 -2.72 -35.12
N GLU A 66 10.31 -1.52 -35.59
CA GLU A 66 11.70 -1.10 -35.83
C GLU A 66 12.46 -0.78 -34.54
N ASN A 67 11.79 -0.14 -33.57
CA ASN A 67 12.33 0.18 -32.25
C ASN A 67 11.30 -0.09 -31.14
N PRO A 68 11.39 -1.24 -30.45
CA PRO A 68 10.43 -1.64 -29.42
C PRO A 68 10.24 -0.63 -28.28
N GLU A 69 11.25 0.18 -27.95
CA GLU A 69 11.16 1.19 -26.87
C GLU A 69 10.15 2.32 -27.18
N LEU A 70 9.84 2.54 -28.47
CA LEU A 70 8.82 3.51 -28.89
C LEU A 70 7.41 3.12 -28.42
N VAL A 71 7.20 1.90 -27.91
CA VAL A 71 5.93 1.51 -27.28
C VAL A 71 5.53 2.47 -26.14
N TYR A 72 6.49 3.03 -25.41
CA TYR A 72 6.22 3.99 -24.32
C TYR A 72 5.83 5.38 -24.85
N GLU A 73 6.12 5.70 -26.10
CA GLU A 73 5.80 7.01 -26.69
C GLU A 73 4.52 6.95 -27.53
N HIS A 74 4.30 5.82 -28.22
CA HIS A 74 3.19 5.65 -29.15
C HIS A 74 1.95 5.01 -28.52
N THR A 75 2.01 4.55 -27.27
CA THR A 75 0.89 3.81 -26.64
C THR A 75 0.63 4.26 -25.19
N ASN A 76 -0.38 3.66 -24.55
CA ASN A 76 -0.67 3.92 -23.14
C ASN A 76 0.32 3.26 -22.17
N LYS A 77 1.20 2.36 -22.63
CA LYS A 77 2.12 1.58 -21.78
C LYS A 77 2.87 2.45 -20.76
N TRP A 78 3.28 3.66 -21.11
CA TRP A 78 4.00 4.55 -20.19
C TRP A 78 3.26 4.94 -18.91
N ASN A 79 1.92 4.86 -18.90
CA ASN A 79 1.10 5.30 -17.77
C ASN A 79 0.15 4.23 -17.23
N THR A 80 0.18 3.00 -17.75
CA THR A 80 -0.82 1.98 -17.42
C THR A 80 -0.24 0.92 -16.49
N VAL A 81 -0.92 0.68 -15.37
CA VAL A 81 -0.56 -0.34 -14.38
C VAL A 81 -1.64 -1.40 -14.31
N ALA A 82 -1.24 -2.67 -14.36
CA ALA A 82 -2.14 -3.78 -14.09
C ALA A 82 -2.21 -4.04 -12.58
N VAL A 83 -3.41 -3.97 -12.00
CA VAL A 83 -3.70 -4.37 -10.62
C VAL A 83 -4.10 -5.84 -10.63
N VAL A 84 -3.14 -6.72 -10.41
CA VAL A 84 -3.27 -8.18 -10.59
C VAL A 84 -3.58 -8.85 -9.25
N SER A 85 -4.65 -9.64 -9.21
CA SER A 85 -5.01 -10.42 -8.03
C SER A 85 -5.69 -11.74 -8.42
N ASP A 86 -5.56 -12.75 -7.56
CA ASP A 86 -6.34 -14.00 -7.64
C ASP A 86 -7.48 -14.06 -6.62
N GLY A 87 -7.62 -13.02 -5.79
CA GLY A 87 -8.65 -12.93 -4.75
C GLY A 87 -8.48 -13.92 -3.59
N THR A 88 -7.27 -14.47 -3.38
CA THR A 88 -7.03 -15.47 -2.32
C THR A 88 -6.77 -14.87 -0.94
N ARG A 89 -6.54 -13.56 -0.84
CA ARG A 89 -6.39 -12.85 0.43
C ARG A 89 -6.96 -11.43 0.40
N VAL A 90 -8.25 -11.31 0.06
CA VAL A 90 -8.90 -10.00 -0.05
C VAL A 90 -9.14 -9.41 1.33
N LEU A 91 -8.39 -8.36 1.69
CA LEU A 91 -8.48 -7.70 3.01
C LEU A 91 -8.43 -8.73 4.17
N GLY A 92 -9.31 -8.59 5.16
CA GLY A 92 -9.55 -9.59 6.21
C GLY A 92 -10.52 -10.71 5.83
N LEU A 93 -11.08 -10.73 4.61
CA LEU A 93 -12.12 -11.67 4.18
C LEU A 93 -11.55 -13.03 3.76
N GLY A 94 -10.26 -13.08 3.42
CA GLY A 94 -9.58 -14.31 3.02
C GLY A 94 -9.80 -14.66 1.55
N ASP A 95 -9.91 -15.96 1.26
CA ASP A 95 -10.05 -16.49 -0.09
C ASP A 95 -11.52 -16.46 -0.51
N ILE A 96 -11.91 -15.36 -1.16
CA ILE A 96 -13.27 -15.13 -1.69
C ILE A 96 -13.32 -15.27 -3.22
N GLY A 97 -12.16 -15.54 -3.83
CA GLY A 97 -12.00 -15.75 -5.26
C GLY A 97 -11.98 -14.45 -6.09
N PRO A 98 -11.59 -14.57 -7.37
CA PRO A 98 -11.31 -13.43 -8.24
C PRO A 98 -12.52 -12.53 -8.50
N LYS A 99 -13.74 -13.09 -8.57
CA LYS A 99 -14.94 -12.28 -8.82
C LYS A 99 -15.29 -11.39 -7.63
N ALA A 100 -15.18 -11.92 -6.42
CA ALA A 100 -15.53 -11.18 -5.21
C ALA A 100 -14.44 -10.18 -4.80
N GLY A 101 -13.19 -10.38 -5.24
CA GLY A 101 -12.09 -9.42 -5.07
C GLY A 101 -12.10 -8.25 -6.06
N LEU A 102 -12.82 -8.35 -7.19
CA LEU A 102 -12.85 -7.32 -8.23
C LEU A 102 -13.20 -5.91 -7.71
N PRO A 103 -14.19 -5.73 -6.80
CA PRO A 103 -14.45 -4.42 -6.22
C PRO A 103 -13.24 -3.80 -5.52
N VAL A 104 -12.37 -4.57 -4.85
CA VAL A 104 -11.16 -4.03 -4.23
C VAL A 104 -10.17 -3.56 -5.31
N MET A 105 -9.99 -4.36 -6.37
CA MET A 105 -9.07 -4.02 -7.47
C MET A 105 -9.52 -2.80 -8.28
N GLU A 106 -10.83 -2.63 -8.51
CA GLU A 106 -11.37 -1.39 -9.08
C GLU A 106 -11.11 -0.19 -8.16
N GLY A 107 -11.14 -0.40 -6.84
CA GLY A 107 -10.81 0.65 -5.86
C GLY A 107 -9.35 1.08 -5.96
N LYS A 108 -8.42 0.13 -6.07
CA LYS A 108 -7.00 0.41 -6.30
C LYS A 108 -6.78 1.16 -7.61
N ALA A 109 -7.42 0.73 -8.69
CA ALA A 109 -7.36 1.42 -9.98
C ALA A 109 -7.91 2.85 -9.92
N LEU A 110 -9.01 3.08 -9.21
CA LEU A 110 -9.55 4.42 -8.95
C LEU A 110 -8.52 5.30 -8.23
N LEU A 111 -7.89 4.79 -7.18
CA LEU A 111 -6.90 5.53 -6.40
C LEU A 111 -5.62 5.82 -7.20
N TYR A 112 -5.15 4.86 -8.02
CA TYR A 112 -4.07 5.10 -8.99
C TYR A 112 -4.38 6.31 -9.87
N LYS A 113 -5.60 6.40 -10.37
CA LYS A 113 -6.01 7.48 -11.26
C LYS A 113 -6.12 8.82 -10.54
N TYR A 114 -6.84 8.82 -9.42
CA TYR A 114 -7.22 10.04 -8.71
C TYR A 114 -6.09 10.65 -7.88
N LEU A 115 -5.21 9.82 -7.31
CA LEU A 115 -4.10 10.24 -6.45
C LEU A 115 -2.74 10.23 -7.17
N GLY A 116 -2.53 9.29 -8.09
CA GLY A 116 -1.24 9.12 -8.79
C GLY A 116 -1.26 9.57 -10.26
N GLY A 117 -2.43 9.87 -10.82
CA GLY A 117 -2.53 10.17 -12.25
C GLY A 117 -2.20 8.98 -13.16
N VAL A 118 -2.19 7.76 -12.61
CA VAL A 118 -1.84 6.51 -13.28
C VAL A 118 -3.11 5.81 -13.77
N ASP A 119 -3.08 5.26 -14.98
CA ASP A 119 -4.20 4.50 -15.52
C ASP A 119 -4.15 3.05 -14.98
N GLY A 120 -4.87 2.79 -13.88
CA GLY A 120 -4.96 1.46 -13.29
C GLY A 120 -6.00 0.58 -13.98
N VAL A 121 -5.67 -0.70 -14.22
CA VAL A 121 -6.58 -1.70 -14.81
C VAL A 121 -6.66 -2.92 -13.89
N PRO A 122 -7.84 -3.28 -13.36
CA PRO A 122 -7.99 -4.48 -12.55
C PRO A 122 -7.90 -5.74 -13.42
N VAL A 123 -7.05 -6.68 -13.03
CA VAL A 123 -6.82 -7.96 -13.72
C VAL A 123 -6.98 -9.11 -12.73
N MET A 124 -8.17 -9.73 -12.74
CA MET A 124 -8.47 -10.86 -11.88
C MET A 124 -8.12 -12.18 -12.57
N ILE A 125 -7.26 -12.99 -11.95
CA ILE A 125 -6.81 -14.27 -12.51
C ILE A 125 -7.48 -15.41 -11.75
N ASP A 126 -8.26 -16.24 -12.45
CA ASP A 126 -8.98 -17.38 -11.87
C ASP A 126 -8.10 -18.63 -11.77
N THR A 127 -7.01 -18.51 -10.99
CA THR A 127 -6.12 -19.62 -10.66
C THR A 127 -5.48 -19.40 -9.28
N LYS A 128 -5.16 -20.49 -8.60
CA LYS A 128 -4.40 -20.45 -7.34
C LYS A 128 -2.94 -20.85 -7.52
N ASP A 129 -2.57 -21.33 -8.70
CA ASP A 129 -1.22 -21.78 -9.03
C ASP A 129 -0.27 -20.57 -9.23
N PRO A 130 0.80 -20.44 -8.42
CA PRO A 130 1.76 -19.35 -8.59
C PRO A 130 2.43 -19.33 -9.98
N GLU A 131 2.69 -20.48 -10.61
CA GLU A 131 3.32 -20.51 -11.93
C GLU A 131 2.39 -19.96 -13.01
N ALA A 132 1.11 -20.32 -12.97
CA ALA A 132 0.11 -19.76 -13.85
C ALA A 132 0.01 -18.22 -13.70
N ILE A 133 0.07 -17.69 -12.47
CA ILE A 133 0.06 -16.24 -12.23
C ILE A 133 1.32 -15.59 -12.81
N ILE A 134 2.52 -16.12 -12.50
CA ILE A 134 3.80 -15.60 -13.00
C ILE A 134 3.80 -15.57 -14.53
N ASN A 135 3.46 -16.68 -15.18
CA ASN A 135 3.44 -16.78 -16.63
C ASN A 135 2.42 -15.81 -17.25
N THR A 136 1.24 -15.67 -16.65
CA THR A 136 0.22 -14.72 -17.12
C THR A 136 0.74 -13.29 -17.08
N VAL A 137 1.34 -12.88 -15.95
CA VAL A 137 1.91 -11.54 -15.82
C VAL A 137 3.02 -11.29 -16.85
N LEU A 138 3.95 -12.24 -17.02
CA LEU A 138 5.04 -12.12 -18.00
C LEU A 138 4.55 -12.08 -19.45
N MET A 139 3.49 -12.80 -19.79
CA MET A 139 2.89 -12.76 -21.13
C MET A 139 2.18 -11.43 -21.41
N LEU A 140 1.55 -10.83 -20.39
CA LEU A 140 0.83 -9.56 -20.54
C LEU A 140 1.72 -8.32 -20.39
N GLN A 141 2.94 -8.45 -19.86
CA GLN A 141 3.86 -7.34 -19.60
C GLN A 141 4.08 -6.37 -20.80
N PRO A 142 4.02 -6.78 -22.09
CA PRO A 142 4.18 -5.82 -23.19
C PRO A 142 3.14 -4.69 -23.15
N GLY A 143 1.93 -4.94 -22.64
CA GLY A 143 0.85 -3.95 -22.56
C GLY A 143 0.91 -3.00 -21.36
N TRP A 144 1.76 -3.27 -20.36
CA TRP A 144 1.77 -2.54 -19.09
C TRP A 144 3.07 -1.78 -18.86
N GLY A 145 2.99 -0.64 -18.19
CA GLY A 145 4.15 0.11 -17.68
C GLY A 145 4.65 -0.39 -16.33
N GLY A 146 3.82 -1.15 -15.61
CA GLY A 146 4.14 -1.79 -14.34
C GLY A 146 3.01 -2.71 -13.88
N VAL A 147 3.27 -3.53 -12.87
CA VAL A 147 2.28 -4.46 -12.28
C VAL A 147 2.26 -4.33 -10.78
N ASN A 148 1.06 -4.12 -10.24
CA ASN A 148 0.75 -4.13 -8.82
C ASN A 148 0.06 -5.45 -8.47
N LEU A 149 0.76 -6.33 -7.76
CA LEU A 149 0.18 -7.53 -7.16
C LEU A 149 -0.59 -7.15 -5.89
N GLU A 150 -1.79 -7.68 -5.75
CA GLU A 150 -2.72 -7.33 -4.67
C GLU A 150 -3.46 -8.56 -4.14
N ASP A 151 -3.69 -8.63 -2.83
CA ASP A 151 -4.58 -9.60 -2.19
C ASP A 151 -4.28 -11.07 -2.56
N ILE A 152 -2.99 -11.42 -2.68
CA ILE A 152 -2.51 -12.78 -2.96
C ILE A 152 -2.04 -13.44 -1.66
N ALA A 153 -2.53 -14.63 -1.37
CA ALA A 153 -2.20 -15.33 -0.13
C ALA A 153 -0.70 -15.68 0.01
N GLN A 154 -0.22 -15.67 1.25
CA GLN A 154 1.06 -16.29 1.61
C GLN A 154 0.95 -17.83 1.66
N PRO A 155 2.04 -18.60 1.42
CA PRO A 155 3.40 -18.12 1.10
C PRO A 155 3.63 -17.81 -0.39
N LYS A 156 2.69 -18.16 -1.28
CA LYS A 156 2.90 -18.05 -2.73
C LYS A 156 3.19 -16.61 -3.21
N CYS A 157 2.62 -15.60 -2.54
CA CYS A 157 2.84 -14.18 -2.87
C CYS A 157 4.33 -13.78 -2.87
N PHE A 158 5.16 -14.36 -2.00
CA PHE A 158 6.60 -14.08 -1.94
C PHE A 158 7.30 -14.58 -3.20
N ARG A 159 7.09 -15.86 -3.55
CA ARG A 159 7.66 -16.47 -4.76
C ARG A 159 7.21 -15.76 -6.03
N ILE A 160 5.92 -15.39 -6.11
CA ILE A 160 5.37 -14.65 -7.26
C ILE A 160 6.09 -13.31 -7.40
N LEU A 161 6.18 -12.51 -6.32
CA LEU A 161 6.86 -11.22 -6.34
C LEU A 161 8.34 -11.35 -6.71
N ASP A 162 9.08 -12.23 -6.05
CA ASP A 162 10.52 -12.39 -6.26
C ASP A 162 10.82 -12.83 -7.70
N THR A 163 10.09 -13.84 -8.21
CA THR A 163 10.28 -14.35 -9.57
C THR A 163 9.95 -13.28 -10.62
N LEU A 164 8.87 -12.52 -10.40
CA LEU A 164 8.47 -11.48 -11.34
C LEU A 164 9.42 -10.28 -11.31
N ARG A 165 9.91 -9.86 -10.14
CA ARG A 165 10.92 -8.79 -10.03
C ARG A 165 12.23 -9.16 -10.70
N GLU A 166 12.60 -10.44 -10.72
CA GLU A 166 13.79 -10.95 -11.40
C GLU A 166 13.61 -11.02 -12.93
N LYS A 167 12.43 -11.46 -13.40
CA LYS A 167 12.22 -11.81 -14.81
C LYS A 167 11.54 -10.74 -15.67
N ALA A 168 10.76 -9.84 -15.08
CA ALA A 168 10.01 -8.84 -15.83
C ALA A 168 10.90 -7.66 -16.27
N GLU A 169 10.55 -7.03 -17.40
CA GLU A 169 11.23 -5.83 -17.91
C GLU A 169 10.63 -4.51 -17.36
N ILE A 170 9.54 -4.63 -16.60
CA ILE A 170 8.74 -3.56 -16.01
C ILE A 170 8.72 -3.72 -14.48
N PRO A 171 8.52 -2.63 -13.72
CA PRO A 171 8.48 -2.70 -12.28
C PRO A 171 7.30 -3.56 -11.80
N ILE A 172 7.62 -4.53 -10.94
CA ILE A 172 6.67 -5.38 -10.25
C ILE A 172 6.70 -5.02 -8.76
N TRP A 173 5.51 -4.85 -8.21
CA TRP A 173 5.27 -4.46 -6.82
C TRP A 173 4.23 -5.37 -6.22
N HIS A 174 4.28 -5.58 -4.91
CA HIS A 174 3.16 -6.15 -4.16
C HIS A 174 2.74 -5.21 -3.05
N ASP A 175 1.51 -4.70 -3.10
CA ASP A 175 1.10 -3.60 -2.23
C ASP A 175 0.89 -4.02 -0.78
N ASP A 176 0.32 -5.20 -0.55
CA ASP A 176 0.22 -5.75 0.80
C ASP A 176 1.58 -5.99 1.46
N GLN A 177 2.65 -6.16 0.67
CA GLN A 177 4.01 -6.32 1.19
C GLN A 177 4.70 -4.96 1.28
N GLN A 178 5.14 -4.44 0.14
CA GLN A 178 6.01 -3.26 0.08
C GLN A 178 5.25 -1.98 0.40
N GLY A 179 3.99 -1.85 -0.03
CA GLY A 179 3.18 -0.66 0.23
C GLY A 179 2.84 -0.51 1.69
N THR A 180 2.29 -1.56 2.29
CA THR A 180 2.01 -1.59 3.73
C THR A 180 3.28 -1.33 4.55
N ALA A 181 4.41 -1.94 4.18
CA ALA A 181 5.68 -1.71 4.85
C ALA A 181 6.17 -0.25 4.74
N THR A 182 6.00 0.38 3.57
CA THR A 182 6.42 1.76 3.31
C THR A 182 5.64 2.75 4.16
N VAL A 183 4.30 2.68 4.15
CA VAL A 183 3.46 3.60 4.92
C VAL A 183 3.54 3.35 6.43
N THR A 184 3.75 2.09 6.84
CA THR A 184 4.01 1.74 8.25
C THR A 184 5.31 2.35 8.72
N LEU A 185 6.37 2.30 7.90
CA LEU A 185 7.64 2.94 8.21
C LEU A 185 7.50 4.46 8.28
N ALA A 186 6.78 5.09 7.34
CA ALA A 186 6.52 6.53 7.36
C ALA A 186 5.86 6.99 8.67
N GLY A 187 4.77 6.32 9.05
CA GLY A 187 4.09 6.59 10.33
C GLY A 187 5.00 6.33 11.53
N LEU A 188 5.79 5.26 11.51
CA LEU A 188 6.71 4.92 12.60
C LEU A 188 7.82 5.97 12.77
N ILE A 189 8.40 6.48 11.67
CA ILE A 189 9.42 7.54 11.70
C ILE A 189 8.89 8.75 12.48
N ASN A 190 7.68 9.19 12.17
CA ASN A 190 7.06 10.35 12.82
C ASN A 190 6.58 10.05 14.23
N ALA A 191 5.97 8.89 14.47
CA ALA A 191 5.57 8.48 15.82
C ALA A 191 6.76 8.45 16.79
N LEU A 192 7.92 7.94 16.34
CA LEU A 192 9.16 7.92 17.12
C LEU A 192 9.69 9.33 17.42
N LYS A 193 9.57 10.29 16.49
CA LYS A 193 9.90 11.70 16.73
C LYS A 193 9.02 12.29 17.83
N VAL A 194 7.70 12.06 17.77
CA VAL A 194 6.73 12.57 18.76
C VAL A 194 7.01 12.06 20.17
N VAL A 195 7.35 10.77 20.30
CA VAL A 195 7.68 10.17 21.62
C VAL A 195 9.15 10.33 22.03
N GLY A 196 9.99 10.93 21.18
CA GLY A 196 11.42 11.16 21.45
C GLY A 196 12.27 9.89 21.54
N LYS A 197 11.93 8.84 20.80
CA LYS A 197 12.66 7.54 20.78
C LYS A 197 13.43 7.35 19.48
N LYS A 198 14.55 6.64 19.53
CA LYS A 198 15.34 6.27 18.34
C LYS A 198 14.98 4.87 17.86
N ILE A 199 14.84 4.70 16.55
CA ILE A 199 14.44 3.41 15.97
C ILE A 199 15.40 2.26 16.31
N SER A 200 16.69 2.55 16.46
CA SER A 200 17.72 1.58 16.82
C SER A 200 17.67 1.12 18.29
N GLU A 201 16.93 1.81 19.15
CA GLU A 201 16.88 1.56 20.59
C GLU A 201 15.54 0.95 21.03
N VAL A 202 14.48 1.09 20.22
CA VAL A 202 13.14 0.58 20.55
C VAL A 202 13.02 -0.93 20.38
N SER A 203 12.08 -1.50 21.13
CA SER A 203 11.59 -2.86 20.95
C SER A 203 10.22 -2.87 20.28
N ILE A 204 10.03 -3.78 19.31
CA ILE A 204 8.84 -3.81 18.45
C ILE A 204 8.20 -5.20 18.50
N ALA A 205 6.90 -5.26 18.79
CA ALA A 205 6.11 -6.48 18.65
C ALA A 205 5.23 -6.41 17.39
N PHE A 206 5.50 -7.31 16.45
CA PHE A 206 4.70 -7.52 15.24
C PHE A 206 3.66 -8.60 15.50
N ILE A 207 2.38 -8.23 15.50
CA ILE A 207 1.27 -9.15 15.74
C ILE A 207 0.74 -9.64 14.40
N GLY A 208 0.98 -10.92 14.10
CA GLY A 208 0.74 -11.54 12.81
C GLY A 208 2.03 -11.68 11.99
N SER A 209 2.24 -12.83 11.36
CA SER A 209 3.38 -13.12 10.47
C SER A 209 2.93 -13.29 9.02
N GLY A 210 2.06 -12.40 8.55
CA GLY A 210 1.60 -12.32 7.17
C GLY A 210 2.62 -11.67 6.22
N ALA A 211 2.27 -11.63 4.93
CA ALA A 211 3.05 -10.96 3.89
C ALA A 211 3.41 -9.52 4.30
N SER A 212 2.44 -8.79 4.84
CA SER A 212 2.61 -7.40 5.28
C SER A 212 3.59 -7.25 6.45
N ASN A 213 3.42 -7.98 7.55
CA ASN A 213 4.32 -7.84 8.71
C ASN A 213 5.73 -8.39 8.43
N VAL A 214 5.86 -9.41 7.59
CA VAL A 214 7.17 -9.86 7.10
C VAL A 214 7.87 -8.72 6.33
N ALA A 215 7.17 -8.07 5.40
CA ALA A 215 7.71 -6.94 4.65
C ALA A 215 7.97 -5.69 5.53
N CYS A 216 7.07 -5.39 6.48
CA CYS A 216 7.24 -4.31 7.45
C CYS A 216 8.52 -4.53 8.26
N SER A 217 8.72 -5.75 8.79
CA SER A 217 9.93 -6.07 9.54
C SER A 217 11.19 -5.88 8.68
N ARG A 218 11.18 -6.32 7.41
CA ARG A 218 12.29 -6.14 6.47
C ARG A 218 12.65 -4.67 6.27
N LEU A 219 11.68 -3.80 5.96
CA LEU A 219 11.94 -2.38 5.75
C LEU A 219 12.34 -1.67 7.05
N ILE A 220 11.67 -1.96 8.16
CA ILE A 220 11.97 -1.35 9.47
C ILE A 220 13.39 -1.73 9.95
N PHE A 221 13.81 -2.98 9.75
CA PHE A 221 15.17 -3.42 10.04
C PHE A 221 16.19 -2.77 9.11
N GLY A 222 15.88 -2.70 7.80
CA GLY A 222 16.74 -2.02 6.83
C GLY A 222 16.88 -0.52 7.07
N TRP A 223 15.88 0.13 7.67
CA TRP A 223 15.92 1.53 8.08
C TRP A 223 16.74 1.76 9.36
N GLY A 224 16.87 0.75 10.22
CA GLY A 224 17.78 0.80 11.37
C GLY A 224 17.22 0.28 12.70
N ALA A 225 16.03 -0.32 12.74
CA ALA A 225 15.59 -1.05 13.94
C ALA A 225 16.47 -2.28 14.18
N ASP A 226 16.78 -2.57 15.44
CA ASP A 226 17.54 -3.77 15.82
C ASP A 226 16.62 -5.01 15.80
N PRO A 227 16.84 -5.98 14.88
CA PRO A 227 16.02 -7.18 14.81
C PRO A 227 16.01 -7.97 16.13
N ALA A 228 17.11 -7.96 16.88
CA ALA A 228 17.26 -8.71 18.13
C ALA A 228 16.24 -8.28 19.21
N ARG A 229 15.85 -7.00 19.20
CA ARG A 229 14.86 -6.39 20.11
C ARG A 229 13.41 -6.56 19.67
N CYS A 230 13.19 -7.18 18.51
CA CYS A 230 11.87 -7.32 17.93
C CYS A 230 11.29 -8.71 18.19
N TYR A 231 9.96 -8.80 18.22
CA TYR A 231 9.19 -10.03 18.40
C TYR A 231 8.16 -10.14 17.29
N MET A 232 8.05 -11.31 16.67
CA MET A 232 7.04 -11.58 15.66
C MET A 232 6.14 -12.70 16.19
N VAL A 233 4.82 -12.54 16.13
CA VAL A 233 3.86 -13.51 16.69
C VAL A 233 3.02 -14.10 15.57
N ASP A 234 2.94 -15.42 15.49
CA ASP A 234 1.97 -16.12 14.63
C ASP A 234 0.87 -16.80 15.45
N SER A 235 -0.02 -17.52 14.78
CA SER A 235 -1.15 -18.21 15.44
C SER A 235 -0.73 -19.30 16.45
N LYS A 236 0.55 -19.67 16.51
CA LYS A 236 1.10 -20.67 17.44
C LYS A 236 2.07 -20.07 18.45
N GLY A 237 2.24 -18.75 18.46
CA GLY A 237 3.04 -18.03 19.44
C GLY A 237 4.20 -17.24 18.84
N ILE A 238 5.06 -16.75 19.72
CA ILE A 238 6.24 -15.95 19.36
C ILE A 238 7.19 -16.78 18.48
N LEU A 239 7.69 -16.16 17.41
CA LEU A 239 8.73 -16.75 16.57
C LEU A 239 10.07 -16.77 17.32
N GLY A 240 10.83 -17.84 17.16
CA GLY A 240 12.13 -18.01 17.79
C GLY A 240 12.73 -19.36 17.46
N LYS A 241 13.98 -19.58 17.90
CA LYS A 241 14.74 -20.82 17.65
C LYS A 241 14.07 -22.09 18.20
N HIS A 242 13.15 -21.93 19.16
CA HIS A 242 12.35 -23.02 19.74
C HIS A 242 11.24 -23.54 18.81
N ARG A 243 10.86 -22.79 17.75
CA ARG A 243 9.76 -23.14 16.82
C ARG A 243 10.10 -24.26 15.83
N LYS A 244 10.10 -25.50 16.33
CA LYS A 244 10.38 -26.72 15.54
C LYS A 244 9.40 -26.94 14.39
N ASP A 245 8.16 -26.49 14.52
CA ASP A 245 7.16 -26.59 13.45
C ASP A 245 7.49 -25.71 12.23
N ILE A 246 8.12 -24.56 12.43
CA ILE A 246 8.63 -23.70 11.35
C ILE A 246 9.94 -24.27 10.80
N GLU A 247 10.84 -24.76 11.66
CA GLU A 247 12.10 -25.39 11.25
C GLU A 247 11.88 -26.53 10.25
N MET A 248 10.89 -27.40 10.52
CA MET A 248 10.50 -28.51 9.64
C MET A 248 9.99 -28.04 8.26
N ARG A 249 9.50 -26.80 8.16
CA ARG A 249 8.93 -26.19 6.94
C ARG A 249 9.75 -25.00 6.44
N LYS A 250 11.03 -24.91 6.82
CA LYS A 250 11.89 -23.76 6.50
C LYS A 250 12.07 -23.47 5.01
N ALA A 251 11.88 -24.47 4.14
CA ALA A 251 11.91 -24.29 2.69
C ALA A 251 10.62 -23.66 2.13
N GLU A 252 9.49 -23.84 2.82
CA GLU A 252 8.20 -23.26 2.45
C GLU A 252 8.01 -21.87 3.07
N PHE A 253 8.49 -21.67 4.30
CA PHE A 253 8.40 -20.40 5.02
C PHE A 253 9.78 -19.81 5.30
N VAL A 254 10.51 -19.51 4.23
CA VAL A 254 11.90 -19.00 4.28
C VAL A 254 11.99 -17.75 5.15
N ASP A 255 11.13 -16.75 4.94
CA ASP A 255 11.17 -15.50 5.71
C ASP A 255 10.77 -15.68 7.17
N LYS A 256 9.75 -16.49 7.47
CA LYS A 256 9.40 -16.77 8.87
C LYS A 256 10.53 -17.48 9.60
N TRP A 257 11.18 -18.44 8.94
CA TRP A 257 12.32 -19.13 9.53
C TRP A 257 13.49 -18.17 9.76
N ARG A 258 13.79 -17.28 8.81
CA ARG A 258 14.78 -16.21 8.99
C ARG A 258 14.46 -15.36 10.22
N LEU A 259 13.20 -14.94 10.38
CA LEU A 259 12.76 -14.16 11.53
C LEU A 259 12.93 -14.92 12.86
N CYS A 260 12.67 -16.23 12.91
CA CYS A 260 12.98 -17.06 14.08
C CYS A 260 14.46 -17.04 14.49
N GLN A 261 15.38 -16.77 13.56
CA GLN A 261 16.82 -16.78 13.81
C GLN A 261 17.38 -15.43 14.25
N ILE A 262 16.83 -14.33 13.73
CA ILE A 262 17.40 -12.98 13.88
C ILE A 262 16.63 -12.10 14.88
N THR A 263 15.41 -12.49 15.25
CA THR A 263 14.58 -11.76 16.22
C THR A 263 14.49 -12.50 17.55
N ASN A 264 13.88 -11.85 18.55
CA ASN A 264 13.59 -12.45 19.85
C ASN A 264 14.85 -12.96 20.58
N GLU A 265 15.85 -12.09 20.74
CA GLU A 265 17.12 -12.44 21.39
C GLU A 265 16.93 -12.92 22.84
N LEU A 266 15.95 -12.34 23.54
CA LEU A 266 15.60 -12.73 24.91
C LEU A 266 14.94 -14.12 25.00
N GLY A 267 14.64 -14.77 23.86
CA GLY A 267 14.06 -16.10 23.83
C GLY A 267 12.68 -16.17 24.48
N ARG A 268 11.87 -15.11 24.37
CA ARG A 268 10.49 -15.11 24.88
C ARG A 268 9.67 -16.18 24.17
N GLU A 269 8.92 -16.95 24.95
CA GLU A 269 7.91 -17.89 24.48
C GLU A 269 6.53 -17.42 24.94
N GLY A 270 5.47 -18.03 24.42
CA GLY A 270 4.09 -17.60 24.67
C GLY A 270 3.44 -16.99 23.44
N GLY A 271 2.49 -16.08 23.65
CA GLY A 271 1.69 -15.45 22.61
C GLY A 271 1.83 -13.93 22.56
N ILE A 272 0.74 -13.27 22.16
CA ILE A 272 0.64 -11.81 22.07
C ILE A 272 0.95 -11.10 23.41
N PRO A 273 0.41 -11.54 24.57
CA PRO A 273 0.67 -10.86 25.85
C PRO A 273 2.17 -10.83 26.20
N GLU A 274 2.86 -11.95 26.03
CA GLU A 274 4.29 -12.08 26.34
C GLU A 274 5.17 -11.27 25.38
N ALA A 275 4.75 -11.17 24.11
CA ALA A 275 5.43 -10.35 23.12
C ALA A 275 5.27 -8.85 23.40
N MET A 276 4.08 -8.40 23.80
CA MET A 276 3.77 -6.98 24.05
C MET A 276 4.35 -6.45 25.36
N LYS A 277 4.70 -7.33 26.31
CA LYS A 277 5.16 -6.90 27.63
C LYS A 277 6.42 -6.03 27.55
N GLY A 278 6.29 -4.77 27.97
CA GLY A 278 7.37 -3.79 28.05
C GLY A 278 7.93 -3.34 26.71
N VAL A 279 7.26 -3.60 25.58
CA VAL A 279 7.72 -3.13 24.27
C VAL A 279 7.32 -1.67 24.02
N ASP A 280 8.07 -0.99 23.17
CA ASP A 280 7.81 0.42 22.83
C ASP A 280 6.74 0.56 21.74
N VAL A 281 6.73 -0.37 20.79
CA VAL A 281 5.91 -0.30 19.59
C VAL A 281 5.21 -1.63 19.36
N VAL A 282 3.92 -1.57 19.02
CA VAL A 282 3.14 -2.70 18.52
C VAL A 282 2.66 -2.40 17.10
N ILE A 283 2.89 -3.33 16.18
CA ILE A 283 2.40 -3.28 14.80
C ILE A 283 1.53 -4.51 14.54
N GLY A 284 0.21 -4.30 14.56
CA GLY A 284 -0.82 -5.29 14.26
C GLY A 284 -1.20 -5.27 12.79
N LEU A 285 -0.93 -6.39 12.11
CA LEU A 285 -1.42 -6.71 10.77
C LEU A 285 -1.89 -8.16 10.79
N SER A 286 -2.90 -8.41 11.62
CA SER A 286 -3.39 -9.73 12.01
C SER A 286 -4.82 -9.98 11.52
N GLN A 287 -5.51 -10.94 12.15
CA GLN A 287 -6.94 -11.15 11.99
C GLN A 287 -7.72 -9.86 12.36
N SER A 288 -8.79 -9.58 11.61
CA SER A 288 -9.72 -8.49 11.92
C SER A 288 -10.35 -8.70 13.31
N GLY A 289 -10.43 -7.64 14.10
CA GLY A 289 -10.93 -7.66 15.48
C GLY A 289 -12.43 -7.31 15.62
N PRO A 290 -12.86 -6.71 16.75
CA PRO A 290 -12.03 -6.29 17.89
C PRO A 290 -11.67 -7.46 18.82
N GLY A 291 -10.74 -7.24 19.76
CA GLY A 291 -10.38 -8.21 20.80
C GLY A 291 -9.24 -9.17 20.42
N VAL A 292 -8.52 -8.86 19.33
CA VAL A 292 -7.29 -9.57 18.96
C VAL A 292 -6.09 -9.02 19.72
N ILE A 293 -6.11 -7.72 20.03
CA ILE A 293 -5.24 -7.08 21.02
C ILE A 293 -6.14 -6.57 22.14
N LEU A 294 -5.78 -6.85 23.39
CA LEU A 294 -6.59 -6.49 24.56
C LEU A 294 -6.01 -5.28 25.31
N PRO A 295 -6.86 -4.41 25.90
CA PRO A 295 -6.42 -3.24 26.68
C PRO A 295 -5.42 -3.58 27.78
N GLU A 296 -5.60 -4.70 28.49
CA GLU A 296 -4.69 -5.13 29.53
C GLU A 296 -3.26 -5.38 29.01
N TRP A 297 -3.08 -5.81 27.76
CA TRP A 297 -1.75 -6.03 27.19
C TRP A 297 -1.10 -4.70 26.81
N VAL A 298 -1.88 -3.75 26.28
CA VAL A 298 -1.42 -2.38 26.01
C VAL A 298 -0.92 -1.72 27.30
N SER A 299 -1.62 -1.92 28.42
CA SER A 299 -1.20 -1.38 29.73
C SER A 299 0.14 -1.93 30.25
N THR A 300 0.64 -3.04 29.69
CA THR A 300 1.95 -3.61 30.04
C THR A 300 3.10 -3.11 29.17
N MET A 301 2.82 -2.29 28.16
CA MET A 301 3.83 -1.73 27.26
C MET A 301 4.71 -0.69 27.96
N ALA A 302 5.81 -0.30 27.32
CA ALA A 302 6.66 0.77 27.81
C ALA A 302 5.91 2.12 27.86
N LYS A 303 6.41 3.07 28.67
CA LYS A 303 5.91 4.45 28.67
C LYS A 303 5.98 5.03 27.25
N ASP A 304 5.01 5.87 26.90
CA ASP A 304 4.91 6.51 25.58
C ASP A 304 4.80 5.45 24.47
N ALA A 305 3.91 4.47 24.68
CA ALA A 305 3.66 3.35 23.78
C ALA A 305 3.05 3.80 22.45
N ILE A 306 3.50 3.18 21.37
CA ILE A 306 2.97 3.36 20.01
C ILE A 306 2.22 2.08 19.62
N VAL A 307 0.95 2.19 19.23
CA VAL A 307 0.11 1.06 18.81
C VAL A 307 -0.46 1.31 17.42
N PHE A 308 0.03 0.56 16.44
CA PHE A 308 -0.55 0.53 15.09
C PHE A 308 -1.42 -0.73 14.99
N ALA A 309 -2.75 -0.58 14.97
CA ALA A 309 -3.72 -1.67 14.84
C ALA A 309 -4.41 -1.59 13.47
N CYS A 310 -3.78 -2.19 12.46
CA CYS A 310 -4.05 -1.93 11.05
C CYS A 310 -4.83 -3.04 10.34
N ALA A 311 -5.40 -4.02 11.07
CA ALA A 311 -6.30 -4.99 10.47
C ALA A 311 -7.56 -4.33 9.87
N ASN A 312 -8.04 -4.89 8.75
CA ASN A 312 -9.23 -4.43 8.04
C ASN A 312 -10.26 -5.56 7.94
N PRO A 313 -11.58 -5.26 7.98
CA PRO A 313 -12.19 -3.92 8.10
C PRO A 313 -12.31 -3.40 9.54
N VAL A 314 -12.02 -4.23 10.54
CA VAL A 314 -12.06 -3.86 11.97
C VAL A 314 -10.67 -4.06 12.58
N PRO A 315 -10.09 -3.03 13.23
CA PRO A 315 -8.75 -3.12 13.81
C PRO A 315 -8.69 -4.16 14.95
N GLU A 316 -7.49 -4.59 15.31
CA GLU A 316 -7.28 -5.57 16.38
C GLU A 316 -7.79 -5.10 17.74
N ILE A 317 -7.71 -3.79 18.00
CA ILE A 317 -8.21 -3.05 19.17
C ILE A 317 -8.75 -1.70 18.70
N TRP A 318 -9.80 -1.17 19.34
CA TRP A 318 -10.30 0.16 18.98
C TRP A 318 -9.35 1.28 19.45
N PRO A 319 -9.27 2.41 18.72
CA PRO A 319 -8.38 3.50 19.12
C PRO A 319 -8.64 4.05 20.52
N TRP A 320 -9.91 4.19 20.92
CA TRP A 320 -10.27 4.68 22.25
C TRP A 320 -9.91 3.67 23.36
N GLU A 321 -10.00 2.37 23.09
CA GLU A 321 -9.58 1.32 24.04
C GLU A 321 -8.07 1.32 24.23
N ALA A 322 -7.30 1.45 23.15
CA ALA A 322 -5.85 1.55 23.20
C ALA A 322 -5.38 2.81 23.93
N LYS A 323 -5.98 3.98 23.64
CA LYS A 323 -5.67 5.24 24.35
C LYS A 323 -6.02 5.14 25.84
N ALA A 324 -7.20 4.62 26.19
CA ALA A 324 -7.60 4.43 27.58
C ALA A 324 -6.68 3.46 28.34
N ALA A 325 -6.08 2.50 27.65
CA ALA A 325 -5.10 1.57 28.21
C ALA A 325 -3.69 2.14 28.36
N GLY A 326 -3.43 3.36 27.89
CA GLY A 326 -2.15 4.06 28.04
C GLY A 326 -1.29 4.15 26.78
N ALA A 327 -1.81 3.78 25.60
CA ALA A 327 -1.13 4.07 24.34
C ALA A 327 -1.10 5.58 24.10
N ARG A 328 0.09 6.12 23.78
CA ARG A 328 0.26 7.55 23.49
C ARG A 328 -0.10 7.87 22.05
N ILE A 329 0.36 7.04 21.11
CA ILE A 329 0.04 7.16 19.70
C ILE A 329 -0.71 5.91 19.28
N VAL A 330 -1.84 6.12 18.61
CA VAL A 330 -2.62 5.04 18.01
C VAL A 330 -2.84 5.32 16.54
N ALA A 331 -2.67 4.30 15.70
CA ALA A 331 -2.89 4.37 14.28
C ALA A 331 -3.67 3.14 13.80
N THR A 332 -4.47 3.29 12.73
CA THR A 332 -5.25 2.18 12.16
C THR A 332 -5.20 2.17 10.64
N GLY A 333 -5.74 1.13 10.00
CA GLY A 333 -5.88 1.08 8.54
C GLY A 333 -7.05 1.91 7.97
N ARG A 334 -7.90 2.47 8.83
CA ARG A 334 -9.18 3.09 8.46
C ARG A 334 -9.11 4.61 8.38
N SER A 335 -9.86 5.19 7.45
CA SER A 335 -9.88 6.63 7.17
C SER A 335 -10.77 7.44 8.13
N ASP A 336 -11.60 6.79 8.94
CA ASP A 336 -12.50 7.47 9.87
C ASP A 336 -11.89 7.73 11.26
N PHE A 337 -10.60 7.39 11.44
CA PHE A 337 -9.81 7.64 12.64
C PHE A 337 -8.54 8.44 12.31
N PRO A 338 -7.95 9.17 13.28
CA PRO A 338 -6.63 9.76 13.12
C PRO A 338 -5.56 8.72 12.76
N ASN A 339 -4.47 9.18 12.15
CA ASN A 339 -3.31 8.35 11.79
C ASN A 339 -3.69 7.11 10.94
N GLN A 340 -4.23 7.34 9.73
CA GLN A 340 -4.53 6.25 8.82
C GLN A 340 -3.26 5.68 8.17
N ILE A 341 -2.78 4.54 8.64
CA ILE A 341 -1.68 3.77 8.02
C ILE A 341 -2.29 2.86 6.95
N ASN A 342 -2.39 3.38 5.73
CA ASN A 342 -2.96 2.66 4.61
C ASN A 342 -2.09 2.84 3.36
N ASN A 343 -1.88 1.75 2.62
CA ASN A 343 -1.03 1.74 1.43
C ASN A 343 -1.51 2.68 0.30
N SER A 344 -2.78 3.14 0.35
CA SER A 344 -3.30 4.24 -0.48
C SER A 344 -2.49 5.53 -0.44
N LEU A 345 -1.69 5.76 0.60
CA LEU A 345 -0.76 6.89 0.67
C LEU A 345 0.54 6.66 -0.11
N GLY A 346 0.89 5.42 -0.42
CA GLY A 346 2.18 5.07 -1.01
C GLY A 346 2.12 4.64 -2.48
N PHE A 347 1.29 3.65 -2.81
CA PHE A 347 1.33 3.10 -4.19
C PHE A 347 1.07 4.12 -5.31
N PRO A 348 0.23 5.18 -5.14
CA PRO A 348 0.02 6.13 -6.22
C PRO A 348 1.28 6.93 -6.57
N GLY A 349 2.01 7.46 -5.57
CA GLY A 349 3.22 8.24 -5.80
C GLY A 349 4.42 7.37 -6.15
N ILE A 350 4.59 6.21 -5.50
CA ILE A 350 5.66 5.26 -5.82
C ILE A 350 5.62 4.83 -7.28
N PHE A 351 4.47 4.43 -7.79
CA PHE A 351 4.34 4.05 -9.20
C PHE A 351 4.45 5.25 -10.13
N ARG A 352 3.90 6.42 -9.78
CA ARG A 352 4.08 7.62 -10.60
C ARG A 352 5.57 7.90 -10.80
N GLY A 353 6.35 7.88 -9.73
CA GLY A 353 7.80 8.03 -9.78
C GLY A 353 8.48 6.95 -10.62
N ALA A 354 8.17 5.67 -10.36
CA ALA A 354 8.73 4.55 -11.13
C ALA A 354 8.42 4.64 -12.64
N LEU A 355 7.21 5.06 -13.02
CA LEU A 355 6.80 5.22 -14.42
C LEU A 355 7.50 6.42 -15.07
N ASP A 356 7.65 7.54 -14.36
CA ASP A 356 8.20 8.80 -14.91
C ASP A 356 9.67 8.71 -15.32
N VAL A 357 10.41 7.80 -14.70
CA VAL A 357 11.79 7.44 -15.04
C VAL A 357 11.92 6.08 -15.71
N ARG A 358 10.80 5.43 -16.02
CA ARG A 358 10.72 4.05 -16.56
C ARG A 358 11.63 3.10 -15.79
N ALA A 359 11.54 3.08 -14.46
CA ALA A 359 12.31 2.18 -13.61
C ALA A 359 12.16 0.71 -14.07
N ARG A 360 13.17 -0.12 -13.86
CA ARG A 360 13.11 -1.57 -14.14
C ARG A 360 12.49 -2.37 -13.00
N THR A 361 12.60 -1.86 -11.78
CA THR A 361 12.13 -2.50 -10.56
C THR A 361 11.82 -1.43 -9.51
N ILE A 362 11.19 -1.82 -8.41
CA ILE A 362 11.02 -0.97 -7.23
C ILE A 362 11.82 -1.60 -6.08
N THR A 363 12.84 -0.89 -5.60
CA THR A 363 13.78 -1.34 -4.58
C THR A 363 13.31 -0.99 -3.17
N ASP A 364 13.97 -1.56 -2.16
CA ASP A 364 13.68 -1.22 -0.76
C ASP A 364 14.10 0.24 -0.46
N GLU A 365 15.18 0.73 -1.08
CA GLU A 365 15.62 2.12 -0.92
C GLU A 365 14.66 3.12 -1.59
N MET A 366 13.99 2.73 -2.69
CA MET A 366 12.88 3.52 -3.24
C MET A 366 11.72 3.58 -2.24
N CYS A 367 11.39 2.49 -1.54
CA CYS A 367 10.42 2.51 -0.44
C CYS A 367 10.87 3.41 0.71
N PHE A 368 12.16 3.42 1.05
CA PHE A 368 12.71 4.33 2.06
C PHE A 368 12.57 5.80 1.67
N ALA A 369 12.86 6.14 0.41
CA ALA A 369 12.65 7.48 -0.12
C ALA A 369 11.17 7.89 -0.07
N ALA A 370 10.26 6.98 -0.41
CA ALA A 370 8.82 7.19 -0.30
C ALA A 370 8.37 7.42 1.15
N ALA A 371 8.78 6.54 2.07
CA ALA A 371 8.45 6.63 3.49
C ALA A 371 8.95 7.96 4.11
N GLN A 372 10.16 8.38 3.74
CA GLN A 372 10.72 9.65 4.18
C GLN A 372 9.93 10.84 3.61
N ALA A 373 9.58 10.83 2.32
CA ALA A 373 8.79 11.90 1.70
C ALA A 373 7.40 12.04 2.35
N LEU A 374 6.73 10.92 2.67
CA LEU A 374 5.48 10.90 3.43
C LEU A 374 5.65 11.49 4.83
N ALA A 375 6.70 11.06 5.54
CA ALA A 375 6.95 11.52 6.91
C ALA A 375 7.31 13.01 6.98
N GLU A 376 8.06 13.53 6.00
CA GLU A 376 8.47 14.94 5.95
C GLU A 376 7.33 15.88 5.54
N HIS A 377 6.31 15.39 4.83
CA HIS A 377 5.19 16.22 4.35
C HIS A 377 4.40 16.89 5.47
N ILE A 378 4.28 16.25 6.63
CA ILE A 378 3.55 16.79 7.80
C ILE A 378 4.16 18.10 8.30
N GLY A 379 5.50 18.24 8.22
CA GLY A 379 6.18 19.45 8.68
C GLY A 379 5.89 19.79 10.14
N ASP A 380 5.41 21.02 10.38
CA ASP A 380 5.17 21.58 11.70
C ASP A 380 3.87 21.08 12.37
N ASP A 381 2.97 20.44 11.61
CA ASP A 381 1.69 19.91 12.10
C ASP A 381 1.85 18.53 12.81
N LEU A 382 3.08 18.10 13.06
CA LEU A 382 3.39 16.79 13.65
C LEU A 382 2.97 16.72 15.12
N ASP A 383 1.97 15.89 15.41
CA ASP A 383 1.51 15.59 16.78
C ASP A 383 1.07 14.12 16.96
N GLU A 384 0.45 13.79 18.09
CA GLU A 384 0.01 12.42 18.44
C GLU A 384 -1.15 11.90 17.56
N GLU A 385 -1.90 12.79 16.91
CA GLU A 385 -3.03 12.49 16.02
C GLU A 385 -2.72 12.74 14.53
N HIS A 386 -1.55 13.32 14.22
CA HIS A 386 -1.09 13.67 12.87
C HIS A 386 0.35 13.18 12.59
N ILE A 387 0.58 11.86 12.61
CA ILE A 387 1.91 11.27 12.30
C ILE A 387 2.12 10.99 10.81
N ILE A 388 1.06 10.99 10.01
CA ILE A 388 1.08 10.62 8.59
C ILE A 388 0.04 11.47 7.83
N PRO A 389 0.32 11.91 6.60
CA PRO A 389 -0.64 12.67 5.82
C PRO A 389 -1.91 11.88 5.51
N THR A 390 -2.95 12.58 5.11
CA THR A 390 -4.20 11.99 4.64
C THR A 390 -4.22 11.92 3.11
N MET A 391 -5.18 11.17 2.53
CA MET A 391 -5.38 11.17 1.07
C MET A 391 -5.88 12.52 0.53
N GLU A 392 -6.33 13.43 1.40
CA GLU A 392 -6.73 14.79 1.01
C GLU A 392 -5.51 15.68 0.72
N ASP A 393 -4.38 15.38 1.37
CA ASP A 393 -3.09 16.07 1.24
C ASP A 393 -2.38 15.66 -0.07
N TRP A 394 -3.08 15.80 -1.20
CA TRP A 394 -2.69 15.23 -2.48
C TRP A 394 -1.34 15.73 -3.02
N GLU A 395 -0.82 16.85 -2.49
CA GLU A 395 0.52 17.35 -2.80
C GLU A 395 1.64 16.43 -2.29
N VAL A 396 1.35 15.46 -1.42
CA VAL A 396 2.33 14.46 -1.00
C VAL A 396 2.70 13.49 -2.14
N PHE A 397 1.74 13.09 -2.98
CA PHE A 397 1.96 12.14 -4.08
C PHE A 397 2.99 12.60 -5.12
N PRO A 398 3.02 13.87 -5.59
CA PRO A 398 4.09 14.33 -6.47
C PRO A 398 5.44 14.44 -5.77
N ARG A 399 5.49 14.74 -4.46
CA ARG A 399 6.75 14.75 -3.67
C ARG A 399 7.32 13.34 -3.54
N GLU A 400 6.46 12.38 -3.20
CA GLU A 400 6.79 10.96 -3.14
C GLU A 400 7.27 10.45 -4.50
N ALA A 401 6.55 10.76 -5.58
CA ALA A 401 6.93 10.38 -6.93
C ALA A 401 8.32 10.89 -7.31
N ALA A 402 8.60 12.17 -7.05
CA ALA A 402 9.91 12.76 -7.32
C ALA A 402 11.02 12.11 -6.47
N ALA A 403 10.79 11.87 -5.17
CA ALA A 403 11.76 11.21 -4.31
C ALA A 403 12.08 9.77 -4.76
N VAL A 404 11.05 8.99 -5.12
CA VAL A 404 11.17 7.62 -5.61
C VAL A 404 11.92 7.59 -6.95
N ALA A 405 11.57 8.48 -7.87
CA ALA A 405 12.23 8.60 -9.17
C ALA A 405 13.72 8.99 -9.02
N MET A 406 14.04 9.94 -8.15
CA MET A 406 15.43 10.31 -7.86
C MET A 406 16.22 9.13 -7.29
N LYS A 407 15.63 8.35 -6.38
CA LYS A 407 16.28 7.16 -5.84
C LYS A 407 16.49 6.06 -6.91
N ALA A 408 15.51 5.87 -7.80
CA ALA A 408 15.66 4.96 -8.93
C ALA A 408 16.80 5.36 -9.87
N GLN A 409 17.00 6.66 -10.10
CA GLN A 409 18.13 7.19 -10.87
C GLN A 409 19.46 6.97 -10.15
N GLU A 410 19.53 7.26 -8.85
CA GLU A 410 20.72 7.05 -8.02
C GLU A 410 21.19 5.59 -8.03
N GLN A 411 20.25 4.64 -7.98
CA GLN A 411 20.55 3.20 -8.02
C GLN A 411 20.76 2.63 -9.43
N GLY A 412 20.65 3.46 -10.48
CA GLY A 412 20.84 3.01 -11.86
C GLY A 412 19.74 2.07 -12.39
N VAL A 413 18.57 2.03 -11.74
CA VAL A 413 17.43 1.22 -12.18
C VAL A 413 16.46 2.01 -13.07
N ALA A 414 16.63 3.34 -13.17
CA ALA A 414 15.91 4.21 -14.10
C ALA A 414 16.40 4.04 -15.56
N ARG A 415 15.49 4.22 -16.53
CA ARG A 415 15.82 4.29 -17.97
C ARG A 415 15.75 5.71 -18.55
N VAL A 416 15.17 6.64 -17.81
CA VAL A 416 15.09 8.07 -18.16
C VAL A 416 15.64 8.87 -16.98
N SER A 417 16.45 9.89 -17.26
CA SER A 417 17.01 10.78 -16.24
C SER A 417 16.38 12.16 -16.34
N LYS A 418 15.95 12.70 -15.19
CA LYS A 418 15.35 14.01 -14.99
C LYS A 418 15.81 14.59 -13.64
N THR A 419 15.66 15.90 -13.49
CA THR A 419 15.83 16.59 -12.20
C THR A 419 14.64 16.35 -11.27
N TYR A 420 14.82 16.60 -9.97
CA TYR A 420 13.73 16.49 -8.99
C TYR A 420 12.57 17.41 -9.36
N GLU A 421 12.86 18.65 -9.74
CA GLU A 421 11.88 19.67 -10.11
C GLU A 421 11.07 19.24 -11.35
N GLU A 422 11.72 18.70 -12.38
CA GLU A 422 11.01 18.19 -13.56
C GLU A 422 10.08 17.01 -13.22
N LEU A 423 10.50 16.13 -12.31
CA LEU A 423 9.71 14.99 -11.86
C LEU A 423 8.51 15.44 -11.02
N TYR A 424 8.74 16.35 -10.07
CA TYR A 424 7.70 16.92 -9.23
C TYR A 424 6.64 17.65 -10.06
N GLU A 425 7.06 18.56 -10.96
CA GLU A 425 6.13 19.32 -11.80
C GLU A 425 5.34 18.43 -12.76
N HIS A 426 5.99 17.40 -13.31
CA HIS A 426 5.31 16.43 -14.16
C HIS A 426 4.24 15.65 -13.39
N ALA A 427 4.60 15.08 -12.24
CA ALA A 427 3.68 14.34 -11.40
C ALA A 427 2.52 15.22 -10.92
N HIS A 428 2.83 16.42 -10.43
CA HIS A 428 1.85 17.41 -9.97
C HIS A 428 0.84 17.75 -11.08
N LYS A 429 1.32 18.05 -12.30
CA LYS A 429 0.46 18.36 -13.45
C LYS A 429 -0.46 17.20 -13.83
N ILE A 430 0.03 15.97 -13.86
CA ILE A 430 -0.78 14.81 -14.25
C ILE A 430 -1.81 14.48 -13.18
N ILE A 431 -1.43 14.49 -11.91
CA ILE A 431 -2.34 14.23 -10.78
C ILE A 431 -3.44 15.29 -10.75
N LYS A 432 -3.07 16.57 -10.82
CA LYS A 432 -4.03 17.68 -10.88
C LYS A 432 -4.98 17.53 -12.07
N ARG A 433 -4.48 17.20 -13.26
CA ARG A 433 -5.31 16.97 -14.45
C ARG A 433 -6.33 15.86 -14.21
N SER A 434 -5.96 14.73 -13.60
CA SER A 434 -6.90 13.64 -13.34
C SER A 434 -8.01 14.07 -12.39
N ARG A 435 -7.67 14.77 -11.30
CA ARG A 435 -8.66 15.30 -10.33
C ARG A 435 -9.60 16.32 -10.98
N ASP A 436 -9.05 17.27 -11.72
CA ASP A 436 -9.83 18.30 -12.41
C ASP A 436 -10.80 17.69 -13.44
N LEU A 437 -10.37 16.65 -14.17
CA LEU A 437 -11.26 15.94 -15.09
C LEU A 437 -12.40 15.23 -14.37
N THR A 438 -12.12 14.52 -13.27
CA THR A 438 -13.17 13.88 -12.47
C THR A 438 -14.17 14.91 -11.94
N HIS A 439 -13.70 16.01 -11.37
CA HIS A 439 -14.57 17.09 -10.90
C HIS A 439 -15.40 17.73 -12.02
N MET A 440 -14.80 17.94 -13.19
CA MET A 440 -15.51 18.44 -14.37
C MET A 440 -16.59 17.46 -14.81
N MET A 441 -16.29 16.16 -14.89
CA MET A 441 -17.27 15.14 -15.28
C MET A 441 -18.44 15.04 -14.30
N MET A 442 -18.19 15.20 -13.00
CA MET A 442 -19.26 15.29 -11.98
C MET A 442 -20.08 16.57 -12.15
N LYS A 443 -19.42 17.72 -12.36
CA LYS A 443 -20.09 19.02 -12.51
C LYS A 443 -20.98 19.08 -13.76
N GLU A 444 -20.52 18.53 -14.87
CA GLU A 444 -21.23 18.52 -16.15
C GLU A 444 -22.24 17.36 -16.27
N GLY A 445 -22.34 16.50 -15.24
CA GLY A 445 -23.32 15.42 -15.18
C GLY A 445 -22.98 14.16 -15.98
N PHE A 446 -21.75 14.04 -16.50
CA PHE A 446 -21.25 12.79 -17.08
C PHE A 446 -21.08 11.69 -16.01
N ILE A 447 -20.68 12.09 -14.80
CA ILE A 447 -20.78 11.25 -13.60
C ILE A 447 -22.02 11.72 -12.84
N ALA A 448 -23.03 10.85 -12.73
CA ALA A 448 -24.28 11.17 -12.06
C ALA A 448 -24.05 11.53 -10.58
N GLN A 449 -24.83 12.46 -10.04
CA GLN A 449 -24.80 12.78 -8.61
C GLN A 449 -25.26 11.56 -7.80
N ALA A 450 -24.55 11.29 -6.70
CA ALA A 450 -24.88 10.19 -5.81
C ALA A 450 -26.31 10.34 -5.25
N PRO A 451 -27.08 9.24 -5.12
CA PRO A 451 -28.36 9.27 -4.45
C PRO A 451 -28.18 9.69 -2.98
N VAL A 452 -29.11 10.50 -2.49
CA VAL A 452 -29.16 10.95 -1.08
C VAL A 452 -29.66 9.84 -0.17
#